data_AF-A0A535EBX5-F1
#
_entry.id   AF-A0A535EBX5-F1
#
_cell.length_a   1.000
_cell.length_b   1.000
_cell.length_c   1.000
_cell.angle_alpha   90.00
_cell.angle_beta   90.00
_cell.angle_gamma   90.00
#
_symmetry.space_group_name_H-M   'P 1'
#
loop_
_entity.id
_entity.type
_entity.pdbx_description
1 polymer ?
#
loop_
_entity_poly.entity_id
_entity_poly.type
_entity_poly.pdbx_seq_one_letter_code
_entity_poly.pdbx_strand_id
1 'polypeptide(L)'
;MRGIWYLTLGCIAFVAITYFEQLPIIGWLGGLISVAAWVLIVRALIGERGFDFETPFGVGWAAVIGAVTGFVGAFTAWLAQTGNLVGLTTPPGDRFGAAFGFVGASIGIVLWPLFGAAVCAIATLASVRRRRAT
;
A
#
# COMPACT_ATOMS: atom_id res chain seq x y z
N MET A 1 19.46 7.52 3.82
CA MET A 1 19.36 6.14 4.36
C MET A 1 18.04 5.87 5.09
N ARG A 2 17.51 6.79 5.91
CA ARG A 2 16.27 6.54 6.69
C ARG A 2 14.97 6.38 5.90
N GLY A 3 14.80 7.10 4.78
CA GLY A 3 13.65 6.90 3.90
C GLY A 3 13.54 5.46 3.36
N ILE A 4 14.67 4.77 3.20
CA ILE A 4 14.70 3.35 2.81
C ILE A 4 14.14 2.47 3.92
N TRP A 5 14.37 2.79 5.21
CA TRP A 5 13.78 2.04 6.31
C TRP A 5 12.26 2.12 6.34
N TYR A 6 11.69 3.31 6.13
CA TYR A 6 10.24 3.47 6.03
C TYR A 6 9.66 2.75 4.82
N LEU A 7 10.39 2.71 3.71
CA LEU A 7 10.03 1.91 2.54
C LEU A 7 10.00 0.42 2.90
N THR A 8 11.06 -0.11 3.51
CA THR A 8 11.15 -1.52 3.93
C THR A 8 10.06 -1.89 4.92
N LEU A 9 9.86 -1.09 5.97
CA LEU A 9 8.81 -1.31 6.97
C LEU A 9 7.42 -1.22 6.35
N GLY A 10 7.21 -0.25 5.45
CA GLY A 10 5.96 -0.11 4.69
C GLY A 10 5.68 -1.35 3.84
N CYS A 11 6.68 -1.89 3.13
CA CYS A 11 6.53 -3.11 2.35
C CYS A 11 6.15 -4.30 3.23
N ILE A 12 6.81 -4.48 4.37
CA ILE A 12 6.48 -5.56 5.32
C ILE A 12 5.04 -5.41 5.85
N ALA A 13 4.65 -4.19 6.23
CA ALA A 13 3.31 -3.91 6.72
C ALA A 13 2.25 -4.20 5.64
N PHE A 14 2.49 -3.81 4.39
CA PHE A 14 1.56 -4.06 3.29
C PHE A 14 1.44 -5.54 2.94
N VAL A 15 2.54 -6.30 3.00
CA VAL A 15 2.48 -7.77 2.90
C VAL A 15 1.57 -8.34 4.00
N ALA A 16 1.75 -7.90 5.25
CA ALA A 16 0.94 -8.37 6.37
C ALA A 16 -0.55 -8.00 6.20
N ILE A 17 -0.85 -6.75 5.85
CA ILE A 17 -2.22 -6.27 5.58
C ILE A 17 -2.86 -7.13 4.49
N THR A 18 -2.15 -7.39 3.39
CA THR A 18 -2.65 -8.21 2.29
C THR A 18 -2.95 -9.65 2.70
N TYR A 19 -2.18 -10.24 3.62
CA TYR A 19 -2.53 -11.57 4.17
C TYR A 19 -3.79 -11.53 5.03
N PHE A 20 -3.97 -10.48 5.85
CA PHE A 20 -5.21 -10.27 6.60
C PHE A 20 -6.42 -10.07 5.68
N GLU A 21 -6.23 -9.43 4.52
CA GLU A 21 -7.28 -9.21 3.52
C GLU A 21 -7.80 -10.49 2.87
N GLN A 22 -7.00 -11.57 2.84
CA GLN A 22 -7.44 -12.86 2.30
C GLN A 22 -8.53 -13.53 3.17
N LEU A 23 -8.85 -12.97 4.34
CA LEU A 23 -9.93 -13.45 5.20
C LEU A 23 -11.29 -12.87 4.75
N PRO A 24 -12.30 -13.71 4.42
CA PRO A 24 -13.51 -13.34 3.67
C PRO A 24 -14.42 -12.28 4.32
N ILE A 25 -14.32 -12.04 5.64
CA ILE A 25 -15.14 -11.05 6.36
C ILE A 25 -14.37 -9.71 6.53
N ILE A 26 -13.04 -9.72 6.41
CA ILE A 26 -12.15 -8.61 6.82
C ILE A 26 -11.54 -7.90 5.60
N GLY A 27 -11.63 -8.47 4.39
CA GLY A 27 -11.01 -7.93 3.17
C GLY A 27 -11.24 -6.43 2.91
N TRP A 28 -12.43 -5.91 3.23
CA TRP A 28 -12.75 -4.48 3.06
C TRP A 28 -12.04 -3.56 4.07
N LEU A 29 -11.70 -4.08 5.26
CA LEU A 29 -10.96 -3.34 6.27
C LEU A 29 -9.51 -3.11 5.85
N GLY A 30 -8.92 -4.01 5.08
CA GLY A 30 -7.52 -3.86 4.68
C GLY A 30 -7.27 -2.66 3.76
N GLY A 31 -8.23 -2.30 2.90
CA GLY A 31 -8.15 -1.06 2.12
C GLY A 31 -8.12 0.19 3.01
N LEU A 32 -8.96 0.23 4.05
CA LEU A 32 -8.97 1.33 5.03
C LEU A 32 -7.68 1.34 5.87
N ILE A 33 -7.22 0.17 6.30
CA ILE A 33 -5.96 0.01 7.06
C ILE A 33 -4.77 0.45 6.20
N SER A 34 -4.77 0.14 4.90
CA SER A 34 -3.73 0.57 3.96
C SER A 34 -3.66 2.09 3.85
N VAL A 35 -4.81 2.76 3.73
CA VAL A 35 -4.89 4.24 3.73
C VAL A 35 -4.36 4.81 5.05
N ALA A 36 -4.78 4.25 6.18
CA ALA A 36 -4.30 4.67 7.49
C ALA A 36 -2.78 4.47 7.63
N ALA A 37 -2.26 3.33 7.16
CA ALA A 37 -0.83 3.01 7.18
C ALA A 37 -0.02 4.01 6.34
N TRP A 38 -0.45 4.34 5.12
CA TRP A 38 0.20 5.37 4.30
C TRP A 38 0.22 6.73 4.99
N VAL A 39 -0.90 7.16 5.56
CA VAL A 39 -0.97 8.44 6.30
C VAL A 39 -0.02 8.44 7.49
N LEU A 40 0.07 7.33 8.23
CA LEU A 40 0.98 7.19 9.37
C LEU A 40 2.45 7.20 8.94
N ILE A 41 2.80 6.51 7.85
CA ILE A 41 4.16 6.52 7.29
C ILE A 41 4.55 7.95 6.90
N VAL A 42 3.67 8.68 6.20
CA VAL A 42 3.92 10.08 5.82
C VAL A 42 4.08 10.98 7.04
N ARG A 43 3.23 10.84 8.04
CA ARG A 43 3.34 11.62 9.29
C ARG A 43 4.65 11.34 10.03
N ALA A 44 5.06 10.07 10.10
CA ALA A 44 6.32 9.67 10.71
C ALA A 44 7.51 10.27 9.95
N LEU A 45 7.50 10.19 8.63
CA LEU A 45 8.52 10.78 7.76
C LEU A 45 8.65 12.30 7.96
N ILE A 46 7.53 13.03 7.95
CA ILE A 46 7.50 14.49 8.13
C ILE A 46 7.93 14.92 9.54
N GLY A 47 7.81 14.03 10.52
CA GLY A 47 8.31 14.22 11.88
C GLY A 47 9.83 14.10 12.01
N GLU A 48 10.51 13.48 11.04
CA GLU A 48 11.97 13.34 11.07
C GLU A 48 12.69 14.63 10.67
N ARG A 49 13.75 14.98 11.41
CA ARG A 49 14.65 16.08 11.04
C ARG A 49 15.56 15.65 9.87
N GLY A 50 15.59 16.44 8.80
CA GLY A 50 16.54 16.27 7.69
C GLY A 50 15.94 15.85 6.35
N PHE A 51 14.62 15.74 6.23
CA PHE A 51 13.94 15.53 4.96
C PHE A 51 12.99 16.71 4.67
N ASP A 52 13.28 17.45 3.60
CA ASP A 52 12.49 18.64 3.25
C ASP A 52 11.26 18.26 2.41
N PHE A 53 10.16 18.02 3.11
CA PHE A 53 8.86 17.73 2.51
C PHE A 53 8.12 18.96 1.99
N GLU A 54 8.68 20.17 2.16
CA GLU A 54 8.10 21.39 1.59
C GLU A 54 8.44 21.58 0.11
N THR A 55 9.41 20.82 -0.37
CA THR A 55 9.84 20.83 -1.77
C THR A 55 9.01 19.86 -2.63
N PRO A 56 8.87 20.11 -3.95
CA PRO A 56 8.30 19.13 -4.88
C PRO A 56 9.01 17.77 -4.82
N PHE A 57 10.31 17.76 -4.52
CA PHE A 57 11.11 16.54 -4.37
C PHE A 57 10.64 15.70 -3.16
N GLY A 58 10.39 16.33 -2.01
CA GLY A 58 9.89 15.63 -0.83
C GLY A 58 8.49 15.03 -1.03
N VAL A 59 7.59 15.76 -1.70
CA VAL A 59 6.27 15.24 -2.10
C VAL A 59 6.41 14.06 -3.06
N GLY A 60 7.30 14.18 -4.05
CA GLY A 60 7.62 13.09 -4.98
C GLY A 60 8.12 11.84 -4.26
N TRP A 61 8.97 12.01 -3.25
CA TRP A 61 9.48 10.88 -2.48
C TRP A 61 8.39 10.19 -1.64
N ALA A 62 7.48 10.96 -1.03
CA ALA A 62 6.33 10.39 -0.34
C ALA A 62 5.42 9.61 -1.31
N ALA A 63 5.21 10.14 -2.52
CA ALA A 63 4.45 9.46 -3.56
C ALA A 63 5.11 8.15 -4.00
N VAL A 64 6.44 8.13 -4.16
CA VAL A 64 7.20 6.90 -4.47
C VAL A 64 7.04 5.85 -3.38
N ILE A 65 7.10 6.25 -2.10
CA ILE A 65 6.88 5.32 -0.98
C ILE A 65 5.47 4.72 -1.04
N GLY A 66 4.45 5.56 -1.28
CA GLY A 66 3.08 5.10 -1.47
C GLY A 66 2.94 4.13 -2.64
N ALA A 67 3.54 4.46 -3.80
CA ALA A 67 3.52 3.61 -4.99
C ALA A 67 4.16 2.26 -4.74
N VAL A 68 5.37 2.23 -4.19
CA VAL A 68 6.13 0.98 -4.00
C VAL A 68 5.44 0.09 -2.97
N THR A 69 4.98 0.65 -1.85
CA THR A 69 4.29 -0.14 -0.82
C THR A 69 2.93 -0.64 -1.32
N GLY A 70 2.20 0.16 -2.09
CA GLY A 70 0.98 -0.27 -2.79
C GLY A 70 1.25 -1.37 -3.82
N PHE A 71 2.30 -1.23 -4.62
CA PHE A 71 2.70 -2.28 -5.56
C PHE A 71 3.01 -3.59 -4.85
N VAL A 72 3.78 -3.55 -3.76
CA VAL A 72 4.14 -4.75 -2.99
C VAL A 72 2.90 -5.43 -2.42
N GLY A 73 1.95 -4.67 -1.86
CA GLY A 73 0.68 -5.23 -1.38
C GLY A 73 -0.12 -5.89 -2.51
N ALA A 74 -0.35 -5.16 -3.60
CA ALA A 74 -1.10 -5.69 -4.74
C ALA A 74 -0.44 -6.89 -5.43
N PHE A 75 0.89 -6.87 -5.57
CA PHE A 75 1.65 -7.98 -6.12
C PHE A 75 1.59 -9.21 -5.20
N THR A 76 1.63 -9.02 -3.89
CA THR A 76 1.45 -10.11 -2.92
C THR A 76 0.06 -10.72 -3.04
N ALA A 77 -0.98 -9.90 -3.16
CA ALA A 77 -2.35 -10.36 -3.36
C ALA A 77 -2.45 -11.16 -4.67
N TRP A 78 -1.83 -10.65 -5.73
CA TRP A 78 -1.81 -11.30 -7.03
C TRP A 78 -1.12 -12.66 -6.98
N LEU A 79 0.03 -12.78 -6.30
CA LEU A 79 0.73 -14.05 -6.10
C LEU A 79 -0.13 -15.04 -5.30
N ALA A 80 -0.81 -14.59 -4.24
CA ALA A 80 -1.68 -15.44 -3.44
C ALA A 80 -2.84 -16.01 -4.29
N GLN A 81 -3.50 -15.17 -5.08
CA GLN A 81 -4.60 -15.58 -5.95
C GLN A 81 -4.14 -16.48 -7.09
N THR A 82 -2.96 -16.21 -7.65
CA THR A 82 -2.31 -17.09 -8.62
C THR A 82 -2.04 -18.47 -8.00
N GLY A 83 -1.51 -18.52 -6.78
CA GLY A 83 -1.28 -19.76 -6.04
C GLY A 83 -2.57 -20.55 -5.83
N ASN A 84 -3.67 -19.88 -5.46
CA ASN A 84 -4.97 -20.53 -5.30
C ASN A 84 -5.51 -21.09 -6.62
N LEU A 85 -5.27 -20.41 -7.75
CA LEU A 85 -5.70 -20.86 -9.08
C LEU A 85 -4.95 -22.11 -9.56
N VAL A 86 -3.63 -22.15 -9.39
CA VAL A 86 -2.77 -23.23 -9.91
C VAL A 86 -2.50 -24.33 -8.89
N GLY A 87 -2.89 -24.12 -7.63
CA GLY A 87 -2.66 -25.04 -6.52
C GLY A 87 -3.38 -26.37 -6.71
N LEU A 88 -2.60 -27.45 -6.72
CA LEU A 88 -3.13 -28.82 -6.81
C LEU A 88 -3.97 -29.22 -5.60
N THR A 89 -3.76 -28.55 -4.45
CA THR A 89 -4.48 -28.76 -3.19
C THR A 89 -5.68 -27.83 -3.02
N THR A 90 -5.88 -26.83 -3.89
CA THR A 90 -7.02 -25.89 -3.77
C THR A 90 -8.31 -26.57 -4.22
N PRO A 91 -9.37 -26.61 -3.38
CA PRO A 91 -10.67 -27.16 -3.75
C PRO A 91 -11.26 -26.50 -5.01
N PRO A 92 -11.97 -27.24 -5.88
CA PRO A 92 -12.51 -26.70 -7.12
C PRO A 92 -13.43 -25.48 -6.96
N GLY A 93 -14.23 -25.42 -5.89
CA GLY A 93 -15.11 -24.29 -5.59
C GLY A 93 -14.35 -23.00 -5.27
N ASP A 94 -13.22 -23.11 -4.57
CA ASP A 94 -12.39 -21.96 -4.18
C ASP A 94 -11.60 -21.39 -5.36
N ARG A 95 -11.34 -22.21 -6.40
CA ARG A 95 -10.67 -21.75 -7.62
C ARG A 95 -11.50 -20.73 -8.40
N PHE A 96 -12.83 -20.82 -8.34
CA PHE A 96 -13.70 -19.84 -8.99
C PHE A 96 -13.61 -18.49 -8.29
N GLY A 97 -13.64 -18.47 -6.94
CA GLY A 97 -13.37 -17.26 -6.16
C GLY A 97 -11.98 -16.68 -6.43
N ALA A 98 -10.97 -17.55 -6.54
CA ALA A 98 -9.60 -17.17 -6.87
C ALA A 98 -9.46 -16.56 -8.27
N ALA A 99 -10.29 -16.94 -9.24
CA ALA A 99 -10.29 -16.34 -10.57
C ALA A 99 -10.71 -14.87 -10.53
N PHE A 100 -11.79 -14.55 -9.80
CA PHE A 100 -12.19 -13.15 -9.58
C PHE A 100 -11.14 -12.39 -8.76
N GLY A 101 -10.60 -13.02 -7.72
CA GLY A 101 -9.51 -12.47 -6.91
C GLY A 101 -8.28 -12.14 -7.77
N PHE A 102 -7.91 -13.02 -8.69
CA PHE A 102 -6.79 -12.83 -9.61
C PHE A 102 -7.02 -11.66 -10.57
N VAL A 103 -8.21 -11.55 -11.16
CA VAL A 103 -8.56 -10.40 -12.04
C VAL A 103 -8.50 -9.10 -11.24
N GLY A 104 -9.10 -9.07 -10.05
CA GLY A 104 -9.07 -7.91 -9.15
C GLY A 104 -7.64 -7.52 -8.76
N ALA A 105 -6.81 -8.49 -8.37
CA ALA A 105 -5.42 -8.27 -8.00
C ALA A 105 -4.56 -7.83 -9.20
N SER A 106 -4.86 -8.32 -10.41
CA SER A 106 -4.17 -7.90 -11.64
C SER A 106 -4.44 -6.43 -11.96
N ILE A 107 -5.69 -5.98 -11.78
CA ILE A 107 -6.04 -4.56 -11.87
C ILE A 107 -5.35 -3.79 -10.73
N GLY A 108 -5.36 -4.36 -9.52
CA GLY A 108 -4.73 -3.81 -8.32
C GLY A 108 -3.23 -3.55 -8.47
N ILE A 109 -2.49 -4.39 -9.21
CA ILE A 109 -1.06 -4.19 -9.51
C ILE A 109 -0.80 -2.82 -10.12
N VAL A 110 -1.75 -2.26 -10.88
CA VAL A 110 -1.62 -0.93 -11.49
C VAL A 110 -2.31 0.12 -10.64
N LEU A 111 -3.56 -0.11 -10.22
CA LEU A 111 -4.35 0.93 -9.54
C LEU A 111 -3.90 1.19 -8.09
N TRP A 112 -3.49 0.16 -7.35
CA TRP A 112 -3.11 0.29 -5.95
C TRP A 112 -1.82 1.10 -5.73
N PRO A 113 -0.74 0.94 -6.54
CA PRO A 113 0.40 1.86 -6.49
C PRO A 113 0.00 3.31 -6.76
N LEU A 114 -0.84 3.56 -7.77
CA LEU A 114 -1.29 4.92 -8.11
C LEU A 114 -2.09 5.53 -6.97
N PHE A 115 -2.96 4.74 -6.34
CA PHE A 115 -3.72 5.16 -5.19
C PHE A 115 -2.82 5.45 -3.98
N GLY A 116 -1.84 4.57 -3.69
CA GLY A 116 -0.84 4.81 -2.64
C GLY A 116 -0.03 6.07 -2.86
N ALA A 117 0.43 6.31 -4.10
CA ALA A 117 1.11 7.54 -4.46
C ALA A 117 0.26 8.77 -4.19
N ALA A 118 -1.01 8.76 -4.62
CA ALA A 118 -1.94 9.85 -4.42
C ALA A 118 -2.21 10.11 -2.93
N VAL A 119 -2.49 9.07 -2.15
CA VAL A 119 -2.73 9.19 -0.70
C VAL A 119 -1.51 9.79 0.00
N CYS A 120 -0.31 9.29 -0.28
CA CYS A 120 0.91 9.79 0.34
C CYS A 120 1.23 11.23 -0.07
N ALA A 121 1.05 11.59 -1.35
CA ALA A 121 1.24 12.95 -1.83
C ALA A 121 0.24 13.93 -1.19
N ILE A 122 -1.05 13.58 -1.16
CA ILE A 122 -2.10 14.41 -0.55
C ILE A 122 -1.85 14.57 0.96
N ALA A 123 -1.52 13.48 1.66
CA ALA A 123 -1.22 13.52 3.09
C ALA A 123 -0.02 14.43 3.39
N THR A 124 0.99 14.42 2.51
CA THR A 124 2.17 15.29 2.63
C THR A 124 1.80 16.75 2.44
N LEU A 125 1.11 17.09 1.35
CA LEU A 125 0.65 18.45 1.05
C LEU A 125 -0.25 19.00 2.17
N ALA A 126 -1.18 18.18 2.68
CA ALA A 126 -2.07 18.55 3.77
C ALA A 126 -1.30 18.81 5.07
N SER A 127 -0.25 18.04 5.35
CA SER A 127 0.57 18.20 6.55
C SER A 127 1.45 19.44 6.47
N VAL A 128 2.07 19.72 5.32
CA VAL A 128 2.84 20.94 5.08
C VAL A 128 1.95 22.19 5.17
N ARG A 129 0.77 22.16 4.54
CA ARG A 129 -0.19 23.27 4.62
C ARG A 129 -0.59 23.59 6.06
N ARG A 130 -0.81 22.58 6.90
CA ARG A 130 -1.11 22.79 8.32
C ARG A 130 0.04 23.44 9.07
N ARG A 131 1.29 23.01 8.84
CA ARG A 131 2.48 23.60 9.48
C ARG A 131 2.69 25.07 9.12
N ARG A 132 2.33 25.48 7.90
CA ARG A 132 2.42 26.89 7.47
C ARG A 132 1.31 27.77 8.03
N ALA A 133 0.21 27.18 8.51
CA ALA A 133 -0.92 27.91 9.08
C ALA A 133 -0.81 28.11 10.60
N THR A 134 0.17 27.47 11.24
CA THR A 134 0.49 27.57 12.68
C THR A 134 1.77 28.35 12.87
#